data_AF-A0A1I7SM10-F1
#
_entry.id   AF-A0A1I7SM10-F1
#
_cell.length_a   1.000
_cell.length_b   1.000
_cell.length_c   1.000
_cell.angle_alpha   90.00
_cell.angle_beta   90.00
_cell.angle_gamma   90.00
#
_symmetry.space_group_name_H-M   'P 1'
#
loop_
_entity.id
_entity.type
_entity.pdbx_description
1 polymer ?
#
loop_
_entity_poly.entity_id
_entity_poly.type
_entity_poly.pdbx_seq_one_letter_code
_entity_poly.pdbx_strand_id
1 'polypeptide(L)'
;MEDLDEKFDLPDWKLIDEISIPLLEKGIGTYDILQSALASVVFCKADIKDENWTNARLLKMFRIAQLQLLYILQSQNELVKKLTLEKEKCKKVYKENDFFKKSLTEQETARDLFRCQECSKIFLHSSFLLDHIHRKHGSHYDEHHHNQSNGHLSVPHSPKQLSSASSNTSVWR
;
A
#
# COMPACT_ATOMS: atom_id res chain seq x y z
N MET A 1 44.36 -11.46 14.30
CA MET A 1 43.08 -10.98 13.76
C MET A 1 43.39 -10.21 12.49
N GLU A 2 43.94 -10.95 11.54
CA GLU A 2 44.35 -10.63 10.17
C GLU A 2 44.11 -11.98 9.45
N ASP A 3 43.80 -11.99 8.15
CA ASP A 3 43.41 -13.17 7.32
C ASP A 3 41.91 -13.26 6.92
N LEU A 4 41.21 -12.14 6.73
CA LEU A 4 39.92 -12.14 6.00
C LEU A 4 39.89 -11.22 4.77
N ASP A 5 40.92 -10.39 4.56
CA ASP A 5 40.94 -9.41 3.45
C ASP A 5 41.64 -9.93 2.18
N GLU A 6 42.34 -11.06 2.23
CA GLU A 6 43.24 -11.48 1.14
C GLU A 6 42.53 -12.19 -0.03
N LYS A 7 41.25 -12.57 0.11
CA LYS A 7 40.55 -13.40 -0.88
C LYS A 7 39.77 -12.61 -1.95
N PHE A 8 39.66 -11.30 -1.82
CA PHE A 8 38.83 -10.46 -2.71
C PHE A 8 39.62 -9.59 -3.69
N ASP A 9 40.95 -9.59 -3.62
CA ASP A 9 41.74 -8.63 -4.40
C ASP A 9 41.98 -9.04 -5.87
N LEU A 10 41.85 -10.34 -6.20
CA LEU A 10 42.15 -10.85 -7.54
C LEU A 10 40.89 -11.29 -8.31
N PRO A 11 40.69 -10.79 -9.54
CA PRO A 11 39.64 -11.27 -10.43
C PRO A 11 39.81 -12.76 -10.77
N ASP A 12 38.70 -13.49 -10.82
CA ASP A 12 38.68 -14.82 -11.45
C ASP A 12 38.77 -14.67 -12.97
N TRP A 13 40.01 -14.68 -13.49
CA TRP A 13 40.26 -14.53 -14.93
C TRP A 13 39.67 -15.67 -15.77
N LYS A 14 39.54 -16.89 -15.22
CA LYS A 14 38.94 -18.01 -15.95
C LYS A 14 37.47 -17.75 -16.20
N LEU A 15 36.76 -17.34 -15.14
CA LEU A 15 35.36 -16.95 -15.24
C LEU A 15 35.20 -15.78 -16.23
N ILE A 16 36.01 -14.73 -16.10
CA ILE A 16 35.94 -13.57 -17.00
C ILE A 16 36.16 -13.98 -18.45
N ASP A 17 37.10 -14.86 -18.75
CA ASP A 17 37.38 -15.32 -20.12
C ASP A 17 36.22 -16.16 -20.70
N GLU A 18 35.53 -16.96 -19.88
CA GLU A 18 34.36 -17.78 -20.30
C GLU A 18 33.10 -16.95 -20.61
N ILE A 19 32.95 -15.77 -20.00
CA ILE A 19 31.76 -14.93 -20.18
C ILE A 19 31.62 -14.46 -21.64
N SER A 20 30.48 -14.71 -22.27
CA SER A 20 30.21 -14.20 -23.61
C SER A 20 29.41 -12.90 -23.56
N ILE A 21 30.06 -11.77 -23.85
CA ILE A 21 29.41 -10.44 -23.91
C ILE A 21 28.19 -10.43 -24.86
N PRO A 22 28.27 -10.98 -26.09
CA PRO A 22 27.12 -10.97 -27.00
C PRO A 22 25.90 -11.75 -26.49
N LEU A 23 26.12 -12.79 -25.66
CA LEU A 23 25.03 -13.55 -25.05
C LEU A 23 24.38 -12.75 -23.91
N LEU A 24 25.18 -12.04 -23.12
CA LEU A 24 24.69 -11.15 -22.06
C LEU A 24 23.85 -10.01 -22.64
N GLU A 25 24.28 -9.41 -23.74
CA GLU A 25 23.55 -8.36 -24.44
C GLU A 25 22.21 -8.85 -25.02
N LYS A 26 22.12 -10.13 -25.37
CA LYS A 26 20.87 -10.78 -25.80
C LYS A 26 19.95 -11.19 -24.63
N GLY A 27 20.38 -11.00 -23.39
CA GLY A 27 19.59 -11.33 -22.20
C GLY A 27 19.66 -12.79 -21.76
N ILE A 28 20.59 -13.59 -22.28
CA ILE A 28 20.69 -15.03 -21.97
C ILE A 28 21.52 -15.22 -20.70
N GLY A 29 20.91 -15.76 -19.63
CA GLY A 29 21.60 -16.08 -18.38
C GLY A 29 22.19 -14.86 -17.68
N THR A 30 21.72 -13.64 -18.00
CA THR A 30 22.34 -12.38 -17.59
C THR A 30 22.44 -12.27 -16.07
N TYR A 31 21.42 -12.69 -15.32
CA TYR A 31 21.48 -12.60 -13.85
C TYR A 31 22.59 -13.48 -13.25
N ASP A 32 22.59 -14.78 -13.54
CA ASP A 32 23.52 -15.74 -12.92
C ASP A 32 24.98 -15.43 -13.28
N ILE A 33 25.21 -15.03 -14.54
CA ILE A 33 26.54 -14.69 -15.05
C ILE A 33 27.01 -13.34 -14.48
N LEU A 34 26.15 -12.32 -14.42
CA LEU A 34 26.55 -11.04 -13.83
C LEU A 34 26.76 -11.13 -12.32
N GLN A 35 26.02 -12.00 -11.63
CA GLN A 35 26.14 -12.24 -10.20
C GLN A 35 27.43 -13.01 -9.86
N SER A 36 27.78 -14.02 -10.65
CA SER A 36 29.04 -14.77 -10.47
C SER A 36 30.26 -13.89 -10.75
N ALA A 37 30.20 -13.02 -11.75
CA ALA A 37 31.27 -12.07 -12.08
C ALA A 37 31.31 -10.83 -11.16
N LEU A 38 30.33 -10.65 -10.27
CA LEU A 38 30.18 -9.44 -9.46
C LEU A 38 31.41 -9.16 -8.60
N ALA A 39 31.89 -10.17 -7.89
CA ALA A 39 33.03 -9.99 -7.00
C ALA A 39 34.30 -9.63 -7.78
N SER A 40 34.54 -10.33 -8.89
CA SER A 40 35.70 -10.12 -9.77
C SER A 40 35.71 -8.74 -10.44
N VAL A 41 34.56 -8.11 -10.66
CA VAL A 41 34.44 -6.81 -11.35
C VAL A 41 34.34 -5.64 -10.38
N VAL A 42 33.69 -5.81 -9.22
CA VAL A 42 33.40 -4.71 -8.27
C VAL A 42 34.51 -4.54 -7.24
N PHE A 43 35.10 -5.64 -6.75
CA PHE A 43 36.05 -5.59 -5.63
C PHE A 43 37.52 -5.67 -6.04
N CYS A 44 37.81 -5.96 -7.32
CA CYS A 44 39.17 -6.06 -7.80
C CYS A 44 39.93 -4.73 -7.72
N LYS A 45 41.21 -4.80 -7.35
CA LYS A 45 42.15 -3.68 -7.47
C LYS A 45 43.08 -3.94 -8.65
N ALA A 46 43.10 -3.03 -9.62
CA ALA A 46 44.00 -3.16 -10.76
C ALA A 46 45.46 -2.98 -10.32
N ASP A 47 46.29 -3.99 -10.58
CA ASP A 47 47.74 -3.90 -10.43
C ASP A 47 48.39 -3.90 -11.82
N ILE A 48 49.05 -2.80 -12.16
CA ILE A 48 49.74 -2.60 -13.45
C ILE A 48 50.90 -3.60 -13.63
N LYS A 49 51.38 -4.22 -12.54
CA LYS A 49 52.48 -5.19 -12.57
C LYS A 49 52.04 -6.60 -12.93
N ASP A 50 50.74 -6.91 -12.88
CA ASP A 50 50.23 -8.25 -13.20
C ASP A 50 49.96 -8.37 -14.71
N GLU A 51 50.67 -9.28 -15.37
CA GLU A 51 50.59 -9.55 -16.81
C GLU A 51 49.17 -10.02 -17.25
N ASN A 52 48.33 -10.47 -16.31
CA ASN A 52 46.97 -10.89 -16.60
C ASN A 52 46.04 -9.74 -16.96
N TRP A 53 46.39 -8.49 -16.63
CA TRP A 53 45.63 -7.28 -16.97
C TRP A 53 45.84 -6.87 -18.42
N THR A 54 45.39 -7.73 -19.33
CA THR A 54 45.40 -7.42 -20.77
C THR A 54 44.31 -6.41 -21.11
N ASN A 55 44.54 -5.58 -22.14
CA ASN A 55 43.55 -4.62 -22.63
C ASN A 55 42.21 -5.29 -22.99
N ALA A 56 42.24 -6.51 -23.53
CA ALA A 56 41.04 -7.26 -23.88
C ALA A 56 40.20 -7.64 -22.63
N ARG A 57 40.86 -8.11 -21.57
CA ARG A 57 40.21 -8.46 -20.30
C ARG A 57 39.65 -7.23 -19.59
N LEU A 58 40.42 -6.13 -19.57
CA LEU A 58 39.96 -4.85 -19.06
C LEU A 58 38.69 -4.37 -19.74
N LEU A 59 38.67 -4.33 -21.09
CA LEU A 59 37.49 -3.94 -21.85
C LEU A 59 36.28 -4.84 -21.55
N LYS A 60 36.51 -6.14 -21.38
CA LYS A 60 35.48 -7.10 -21.01
C LYS A 60 34.92 -6.82 -19.62
N MET A 61 35.76 -6.56 -18.64
CA MET A 61 35.35 -6.19 -17.28
C MET A 61 34.55 -4.88 -17.27
N PHE A 62 35.01 -3.85 -17.99
CA PHE A 62 34.25 -2.61 -18.15
C PHE A 62 32.88 -2.85 -18.78
N ARG A 63 32.80 -3.72 -19.78
CA ARG A 63 31.53 -4.06 -20.41
C ARG A 63 30.59 -4.81 -19.46
N ILE A 64 31.13 -5.74 -18.67
CA ILE A 64 30.36 -6.45 -17.63
C ILE A 64 29.87 -5.46 -16.57
N ALA A 65 30.70 -4.52 -16.12
CA ALA A 65 30.31 -3.49 -15.15
C ALA A 65 29.17 -2.60 -15.68
N GLN A 66 29.23 -2.20 -16.95
CA GLN A 66 28.14 -1.46 -17.60
C GLN A 66 26.83 -2.26 -17.63
N LEU A 67 26.91 -3.56 -17.94
CA LEU A 67 25.76 -4.45 -17.95
C LEU A 67 25.19 -4.69 -16.54
N GLN A 68 26.04 -4.80 -15.52
CA GLN A 68 25.64 -4.87 -14.11
C GLN A 68 24.88 -3.61 -13.69
N LEU A 69 25.43 -2.43 -14.01
CA LEU A 69 24.78 -1.17 -13.72
C LEU A 69 23.42 -1.05 -14.43
N LEU A 70 23.36 -1.39 -15.71
CA LEU A 70 22.12 -1.35 -16.49
C LEU A 70 21.07 -2.30 -15.91
N TYR A 71 21.46 -3.53 -15.56
CA TYR A 71 20.57 -4.51 -14.95
C TYR A 71 19.99 -4.00 -13.63
N ILE A 72 20.83 -3.44 -12.76
CA ILE A 72 20.41 -2.88 -11.48
C ILE A 72 19.44 -1.71 -11.69
N LEU A 73 19.75 -0.77 -12.58
CA LEU A 73 18.89 0.37 -12.88
C LEU A 73 17.53 -0.07 -13.43
N GLN A 74 17.52 -1.02 -14.36
CA GLN A 74 16.27 -1.56 -14.91
C GLN A 74 15.44 -2.27 -13.83
N SER A 75 16.08 -3.10 -13.01
CA SER A 75 15.41 -3.80 -11.90
C SER A 75 14.82 -2.82 -10.89
N GLN A 76 15.58 -1.80 -10.48
CA GLN A 76 15.10 -0.75 -9.59
C GLN A 76 13.88 -0.02 -10.17
N ASN A 77 13.92 0.35 -11.46
CA ASN A 77 12.80 0.99 -12.13
C ASN A 77 11.54 0.12 -12.13
N GLU A 78 11.68 -1.17 -12.46
CA GLU A 78 10.55 -2.11 -12.45
C GLU A 78 9.98 -2.33 -11.05
N LEU A 79 10.83 -2.42 -10.02
CA LEU A 79 10.39 -2.52 -8.63
C LEU A 79 9.66 -1.25 -8.17
N VAL A 80 10.17 -0.07 -8.52
CA VAL A 80 9.51 1.21 -8.20
C VAL A 80 8.14 1.30 -8.85
N LYS A 81 7.99 0.93 -10.13
CA LYS A 81 6.69 0.90 -10.82
C LYS A 81 5.68 -0.03 -10.15
N LYS A 82 6.11 -1.23 -9.74
CA LYS A 82 5.25 -2.19 -9.04
C LYS A 82 4.83 -1.65 -7.67
N LEU A 83 5.76 -1.04 -6.93
CA LEU A 83 5.50 -0.44 -5.63
C LEU A 83 4.49 0.72 -5.74
N THR A 84 4.67 1.63 -6.70
CA THR A 84 3.76 2.77 -6.87
C THR A 84 2.34 2.31 -7.21
N LEU A 85 2.21 1.33 -8.11
CA LEU A 85 0.92 0.74 -8.46
C LEU A 85 0.24 0.11 -7.24
N GLU A 86 0.98 -0.69 -6.46
CA GLU A 86 0.41 -1.35 -5.30
C GLU A 86 0.04 -0.35 -4.19
N LYS A 87 0.87 0.68 -3.98
CA LYS A 87 0.58 1.80 -3.07
C LYS A 87 -0.70 2.53 -3.46
N GLU A 88 -0.97 2.71 -4.74
CA GLU A 88 -2.23 3.31 -5.21
C GLU A 88 -3.44 2.42 -4.96
N LYS A 89 -3.33 1.10 -5.18
CA LYS A 89 -4.40 0.16 -4.84
C LYS A 89 -4.69 0.15 -3.34
N CYS A 90 -3.67 0.08 -2.49
CA CYS A 90 -3.83 0.17 -1.04
C CYS A 90 -4.52 1.47 -0.62
N LYS A 91 -4.17 2.61 -1.23
CA LYS A 91 -4.84 3.89 -0.98
C LYS A 91 -6.33 3.86 -1.36
N LYS A 92 -6.70 3.23 -2.47
CA LYS A 92 -8.11 3.08 -2.88
C LYS A 92 -8.89 2.24 -1.87
N VAL A 93 -8.37 1.06 -1.55
CA VAL A 93 -8.97 0.14 -0.56
C VAL A 93 -9.08 0.80 0.82
N TYR A 94 -8.08 1.58 1.23
CA TYR A 94 -8.13 2.31 2.50
C TYR A 94 -9.24 3.36 2.51
N LYS A 95 -9.39 4.13 1.42
CA LYS A 95 -10.46 5.13 1.29
C LYS A 95 -11.85 4.48 1.30
N GLU A 96 -12.02 3.37 0.60
CA GLU A 96 -13.27 2.61 0.58
C GLU A 96 -13.60 2.07 1.97
N ASN A 97 -12.63 1.48 2.67
CA ASN A 97 -12.82 1.02 4.04
C ASN A 97 -13.15 2.16 5.02
N ASP A 98 -12.48 3.30 4.90
CA ASP A 98 -12.78 4.48 5.73
C ASP A 98 -14.21 5.00 5.48
N PHE A 99 -14.63 5.03 4.21
CA PHE A 99 -16.00 5.37 3.83
C PHE A 99 -17.02 4.39 4.42
N PHE A 100 -16.83 3.08 4.24
CA PHE A 100 -17.73 2.08 4.79
C PHE A 100 -17.78 2.12 6.32
N LYS A 101 -16.62 2.26 7.00
CA LYS A 101 -16.59 2.39 8.46
C LYS A 101 -17.41 3.59 8.93
N LYS A 102 -17.27 4.76 8.30
CA LYS A 102 -18.07 5.95 8.63
C LYS A 102 -19.55 5.70 8.42
N SER A 103 -19.94 5.14 7.27
CA SER A 103 -21.34 4.82 7.00
C SER A 103 -21.93 3.81 7.99
N LEU A 104 -21.17 2.78 8.39
CA LEU A 104 -21.61 1.85 9.43
C LEU A 104 -21.79 2.56 10.78
N THR A 105 -20.82 3.38 11.20
CA THR A 105 -20.95 4.11 12.48
C THR A 105 -22.11 5.09 12.47
N GLU A 106 -22.33 5.80 11.37
CA GLU A 106 -23.48 6.70 11.21
C GLU A 106 -24.79 5.92 11.27
N GLN A 107 -24.89 4.78 10.57
CA GLN A 107 -26.08 3.92 10.63
C GLN A 107 -26.31 3.31 12.01
N GLU A 108 -25.26 2.92 12.74
CA GLU A 108 -25.37 2.40 14.10
C GLU A 108 -25.84 3.48 15.09
N THR A 109 -25.39 4.73 14.93
CA THR A 109 -25.84 5.86 15.75
C THR A 109 -27.23 6.38 15.36
N ALA A 110 -27.62 6.23 14.09
CA ALA A 110 -28.92 6.65 13.57
C ALA A 110 -30.01 5.58 13.70
N ARG A 111 -29.67 4.35 14.09
CA ARG A 111 -30.68 3.36 14.49
C ARG A 111 -31.28 3.82 15.81
N ASP A 112 -32.60 4.01 15.82
CA ASP A 112 -33.35 4.30 17.04
C ASP A 112 -33.05 3.22 18.09
N LEU A 113 -32.26 3.59 19.09
CA LEU A 113 -31.94 2.69 20.19
C LEU A 113 -33.17 2.56 21.10
N PHE A 114 -33.43 1.35 21.57
CA PHE A 114 -34.61 1.02 22.35
C PHE A 114 -34.31 1.18 23.84
N ARG A 115 -34.90 2.17 24.51
CA ARG A 115 -34.70 2.43 25.94
C ARG A 115 -35.81 1.81 26.80
N CYS A 116 -35.43 1.14 27.88
CA CYS A 116 -36.34 0.75 28.95
C CYS A 116 -36.66 1.93 29.87
N GLN A 117 -37.95 2.21 30.09
CA GLN A 117 -38.39 3.32 30.95
C GLN A 117 -38.21 3.03 32.44
N GLU A 118 -38.25 1.76 32.85
CA GLU A 118 -38.19 1.36 34.26
C GLU A 118 -36.77 1.37 34.84
N CYS A 119 -35.74 1.12 34.02
CA CYS A 119 -34.34 1.08 34.48
C CYS A 119 -33.34 1.83 33.60
N SER A 120 -33.81 2.64 32.64
CA SER A 120 -33.00 3.47 31.74
C SER A 120 -31.96 2.72 30.89
N LYS A 121 -31.99 1.38 30.83
CA LYS A 121 -31.11 0.59 29.96
C LYS A 121 -31.48 0.76 28.49
N ILE A 122 -30.47 0.80 27.63
CA ILE A 122 -30.60 1.01 26.18
C ILE A 122 -30.19 -0.28 25.45
N PHE A 123 -30.98 -0.66 24.44
CA PHE A 123 -30.85 -1.90 23.68
C PHE A 123 -30.77 -1.59 22.18
N LEU A 124 -30.01 -2.40 21.44
CA LEU A 124 -29.81 -2.21 20.01
C LEU A 124 -31.01 -2.70 19.16
N HIS A 125 -31.80 -3.66 19.66
CA HIS A 125 -32.98 -4.21 18.98
C HIS A 125 -34.18 -4.28 19.94
N SER A 126 -35.40 -4.11 19.40
CA SER A 126 -36.65 -4.16 20.15
C SER A 126 -36.91 -5.51 20.83
N SER A 127 -36.52 -6.62 20.18
CA SER A 127 -36.64 -7.98 20.74
C SER A 127 -35.88 -8.14 22.06
N PHE A 128 -34.68 -7.55 22.18
CA PHE A 128 -33.90 -7.57 23.41
C PHE A 128 -34.50 -6.70 24.51
N LEU A 129 -35.10 -5.56 24.15
CA LEU A 129 -35.84 -4.74 25.09
C LEU A 129 -37.06 -5.50 25.66
N LEU A 130 -37.83 -6.16 24.79
CA LEU A 130 -39.01 -6.93 25.19
C LEU A 130 -38.65 -8.08 26.14
N ASP A 131 -37.63 -8.86 25.82
CA ASP A 131 -37.15 -9.95 26.68
C ASP A 131 -36.60 -9.41 28.03
N HIS A 132 -35.94 -8.25 28.02
CA HIS A 132 -35.50 -7.57 29.23
C HIS A 132 -36.68 -7.15 30.12
N ILE A 133 -37.69 -6.50 29.55
CA ILE A 133 -38.90 -6.06 30.28
C ILE A 133 -39.59 -7.29 30.87
N HIS A 134 -39.76 -8.34 30.08
CA HIS A 134 -40.43 -9.56 30.53
C HIS A 134 -39.72 -10.23 31.72
N ARG A 135 -38.38 -10.27 31.74
CA ARG A 135 -37.61 -10.94 32.80
C ARG A 135 -37.37 -10.09 34.05
N LYS A 136 -37.33 -8.76 33.91
CA LYS A 136 -36.89 -7.84 34.99
C LYS A 136 -37.97 -6.90 35.48
N HIS A 137 -39.01 -6.68 34.68
CA HIS A 137 -40.11 -5.75 34.94
C HIS A 137 -41.48 -6.42 34.75
N GLY A 138 -41.53 -7.76 34.83
CA GLY A 138 -42.67 -8.60 34.44
C GLY A 138 -43.92 -8.47 35.31
N SER A 139 -44.59 -7.31 35.29
CA SER A 139 -45.98 -7.17 35.74
C SER A 139 -46.65 -5.97 35.06
N HIS A 140 -47.73 -6.25 34.32
CA HIS A 140 -48.52 -5.38 33.41
C HIS A 140 -47.88 -5.09 32.04
N TYR A 141 -47.98 -6.06 31.13
CA TYR A 141 -47.89 -5.80 29.68
C TYR A 141 -49.30 -5.97 29.10
N ASP A 142 -50.10 -4.90 29.14
CA ASP A 142 -51.39 -4.86 28.43
C ASP A 142 -51.13 -4.57 26.95
N GLU A 143 -51.76 -5.38 26.09
CA GLU A 143 -51.58 -5.46 24.63
C GLU A 143 -52.09 -4.24 23.84
N HIS A 144 -52.31 -3.09 24.47
CA HIS A 144 -52.89 -1.93 23.81
C HIS A 144 -52.07 -0.66 24.06
N HIS A 145 -51.09 -0.40 23.18
CA HIS A 145 -50.84 0.95 22.66
C HIS A 145 -50.03 0.89 21.37
N HIS A 146 -50.78 0.83 20.26
CA HIS A 146 -50.32 1.38 18.99
C HIS A 146 -50.29 2.91 19.10
N ASN A 147 -49.22 3.48 18.56
CA ASN A 147 -48.99 4.88 18.22
C ASN A 147 -48.47 5.86 19.29
N GLN A 148 -47.27 6.34 18.97
CA GLN A 148 -46.80 7.72 19.13
C GLN A 148 -46.52 8.24 20.55
N SER A 149 -45.26 8.09 20.94
CA SER A 149 -44.52 9.20 21.52
C SER A 149 -43.15 9.26 20.87
N ASN A 150 -43.12 9.89 19.69
CA ASN A 150 -41.94 10.61 19.23
C ASN A 150 -41.50 11.53 20.38
N GLY A 151 -40.45 11.15 21.11
CA GLY A 151 -39.61 12.09 21.84
C GLY A 151 -38.86 12.94 20.83
N HIS A 152 -39.59 13.85 20.19
CA HIS A 152 -39.10 14.80 19.21
C HIS A 152 -38.12 15.74 19.92
N LEU A 153 -36.83 15.42 19.91
CA LEU A 153 -35.79 16.43 20.07
C LEU A 153 -35.76 17.23 18.76
N SER A 154 -36.62 18.25 18.71
CA SER A 154 -36.62 19.27 17.66
C SER A 154 -35.28 19.99 17.69
N VAL A 155 -34.40 19.69 16.74
CA VAL A 155 -33.37 20.66 16.33
C VAL A 155 -34.02 21.55 15.27
N PRO A 156 -34.05 22.89 15.44
CA PRO A 156 -34.67 23.77 14.47
C PRO A 156 -33.75 23.91 13.24
N HIS A 157 -34.19 23.39 12.09
CA HIS A 157 -33.60 23.73 10.80
C HIS A 157 -34.66 24.21 9.81
N SER A 158 -34.64 25.52 9.56
CA SER A 158 -35.31 26.19 8.47
C SER A 158 -34.66 25.82 7.13
N PRO A 159 -35.41 25.45 6.08
CA PRO A 159 -34.88 25.38 4.73
C PRO A 159 -34.99 26.76 4.07
N LYS A 160 -33.87 27.47 3.90
CA LYS A 160 -33.81 28.56 2.91
C LYS A 160 -33.72 27.93 1.52
N GLN A 161 -34.79 28.08 0.76
CA GLN A 161 -34.78 27.82 -0.68
C GLN A 161 -33.88 28.84 -1.38
N LEU A 162 -32.98 28.35 -2.24
CA LEU A 162 -32.46 29.13 -3.37
C LEU A 162 -33.02 28.50 -4.65
N SER A 163 -34.04 29.16 -5.21
CA SER A 163 -34.39 29.01 -6.63
C SER A 163 -33.61 30.02 -7.45
N SER A 164 -33.13 29.53 -8.58
CA SER A 164 -32.45 30.20 -9.69
C SER A 164 -33.06 31.52 -10.16
N ALA A 165 -32.20 32.47 -10.53
CA ALA A 165 -32.47 33.45 -11.58
C ALA A 165 -31.23 33.60 -12.47
N SER A 166 -31.42 33.31 -13.76
CA SER A 166 -30.51 33.62 -14.86
C SER A 166 -30.44 35.14 -15.07
N SER A 167 -29.25 35.69 -15.29
CA SER A 167 -28.86 36.33 -16.57
C SER A 167 -27.76 37.40 -16.42
N ASN A 168 -26.78 37.26 -17.31
CA ASN A 168 -26.05 38.31 -18.02
C ASN A 168 -24.85 39.06 -17.42
N THR A 169 -23.77 38.92 -18.21
CA THR A 169 -22.79 39.93 -18.63
C THR A 169 -21.80 40.44 -17.59
N SER A 170 -20.54 40.07 -17.73
CA SER A 170 -19.50 41.04 -18.13
C SER A 170 -18.15 40.37 -18.41
N VAL A 171 -17.65 40.72 -19.59
CA VAL A 171 -16.29 40.55 -20.10
C VAL A 171 -15.39 41.56 -19.42
N TRP A 172 -14.28 41.12 -18.81
CA TRP A 172 -13.10 41.94 -18.47
C TRP A 172 -11.90 40.99 -18.52
N ARG A 173 -11.11 41.01 -19.60
CA ARG A 173 -9.96 41.89 -19.90
C ARG A 173 -8.67 41.34 -19.31
#